data_AF-A0A7C3X0I0-F1
#
_entry.id   AF-A0A7C3X0I0-F1
#
_cell.length_a   1.000
_cell.length_b   1.000
_cell.length_c   1.000
_cell.angle_alpha   90.00
_cell.angle_beta   90.00
_cell.angle_gamma   90.00
#
_symmetry.space_group_name_H-M   'P 1'
#
loop_
_entity.id
_entity.type
_entity.pdbx_description
1 polymer ?
#
loop_
_entity_poly.entity_id
_entity_poly.type
_entity_poly.pdbx_seq_one_letter_code
_entity_poly.pdbx_strand_id
1 'polypeptide(L)'
;MSMNSPEKILKVPMIQTTAGDWEQERFSRKQNFVEAMTVMLIILCALWLVAYPFGVVMKIKAVNSGVNLLLVLGGAYLLFVAPFLHKDTAQSWGLGNPIQYGHLITRGPLIRRVMILLSSITVFVGLNIVNYQQWYHVARFFQMQALARTFGLSVDVYQWPHHFPGVIFVFFFGAVISALIAFCAIRYDNFHTAFRTAMIVALPLLIVIFVSAYIQRGTGAFQQLSFSRWALGVFGYIFWGFVQQLLFSSYFGTRFRKAFAPSNSPANRVTGEEQIKKSLLFGLWGALVAISFTCISISIAYGTKAIPSLTVWVQLILWLTVFFFPMGFIYGYFYCKDKKRMLVATLSASCFGMIHIDSYGLVAVTWMLGIVLVYVFMEEKNRNLVALGFIHGLLGSTFGEMFSKGSAGVLNVDYSVGPWNVEEPTWGVLVIPVIVIVVYVFILITYLKKAPEANETDGT
;
A
#
# COMPACT_ATOMS: atom_id res chain seq x y z
N MET A 1 -36.03 46.30 14.81
CA MET A 1 -35.93 44.85 14.57
C MET A 1 -34.60 44.59 13.86
N SER A 2 -33.62 44.09 14.60
CA SER A 2 -32.30 43.70 14.08
C SER A 2 -32.22 42.18 14.14
N MET A 3 -32.25 41.53 12.97
CA MET A 3 -31.93 40.10 12.82
C MET A 3 -30.55 40.00 12.19
N ASN A 4 -29.51 40.12 13.01
CA ASN A 4 -28.18 39.61 12.67
C ASN A 4 -27.95 38.37 13.53
N SER A 5 -28.46 37.22 13.11
CA SER A 5 -27.91 35.94 13.57
C SER A 5 -26.62 35.70 12.77
N PRO A 6 -25.44 35.66 13.39
CA PRO A 6 -24.24 35.25 12.68
C PRO A 6 -24.43 33.80 12.24
N GLU A 7 -24.32 33.53 10.95
CA GLU A 7 -24.15 32.18 10.43
C GLU A 7 -22.99 31.54 11.21
N LYS A 8 -23.32 30.61 12.11
CA LYS A 8 -22.32 29.72 12.71
C LYS A 8 -21.79 28.86 11.55
N ILE A 9 -20.71 29.32 10.93
CA ILE A 9 -19.87 28.46 10.10
C ILE A 9 -19.41 27.34 11.05
N LEU A 10 -20.05 26.18 10.96
CA LEU A 10 -19.66 24.98 11.69
C LEU A 10 -18.24 24.62 11.26
N LYS A 11 -17.25 25.04 12.06
CA LYS A 11 -15.86 24.64 11.87
C LYS A 11 -15.78 23.12 12.00
N VAL A 12 -15.20 22.47 11.00
CA VAL A 12 -14.92 21.03 11.08
C VAL A 12 -13.94 20.79 12.23
N PRO A 13 -14.22 19.85 13.16
CA PRO A 13 -13.30 19.56 14.26
C PRO A 13 -11.93 19.11 13.75
N MET A 14 -10.90 19.42 14.55
CA MET A 14 -9.52 19.05 14.27
C MET A 14 -9.05 18.00 15.27
N ILE A 15 -8.29 17.02 14.81
CA ILE A 15 -7.72 15.96 15.64
C ILE A 15 -6.21 15.84 15.41
N GLN A 16 -5.45 15.61 16.49
CA GLN A 16 -4.05 15.21 16.36
C GLN A 16 -3.96 13.74 15.97
N THR A 17 -3.27 13.46 14.88
CA THR A 17 -2.93 12.10 14.47
C THR A 17 -1.87 11.48 15.36
N THR A 18 -1.63 10.17 15.23
CA THR A 18 -0.55 9.47 15.94
C THR A 18 0.82 10.12 15.75
N ALA A 19 1.07 10.75 14.60
CA ALA A 19 2.32 11.46 14.30
C ALA A 19 2.40 12.88 14.87
N GLY A 20 1.30 13.40 15.43
CA GLY A 20 1.22 14.76 15.98
C GLY A 20 0.67 15.81 15.01
N ASP A 21 0.43 15.46 13.75
CA ASP A 21 -0.14 16.37 12.76
C ASP A 21 -1.63 16.62 13.03
N TRP A 22 -2.08 17.86 12.83
CA TRP A 22 -3.49 18.24 12.94
C TRP A 22 -4.23 18.00 11.63
N GLU A 23 -5.35 17.26 11.70
CA GLU A 23 -6.19 16.97 10.54
C GLU A 23 -7.67 17.18 10.86
N GLN A 24 -8.45 17.52 9.83
CA GLN A 24 -9.91 17.59 9.93
C GLN A 24 -10.46 16.19 10.18
N GLU A 25 -11.41 16.05 11.10
CA GLU A 25 -12.09 14.79 11.33
C GLU A 25 -13.47 15.04 11.96
N ARG A 26 -14.51 14.44 11.37
CA ARG A 26 -15.88 14.52 11.88
C ARG A 26 -16.15 13.47 12.97
N PHE A 27 -15.53 12.31 12.89
CA PHE A 27 -15.85 11.15 13.71
C PHE A 27 -14.83 10.93 14.82
N SER A 28 -15.25 10.21 15.86
CA SER A 28 -14.37 9.92 16.98
C SER A 28 -13.21 9.01 16.58
N ARG A 29 -12.17 9.00 17.42
CA ARG A 29 -11.06 8.05 17.31
C ARG A 29 -11.52 6.59 17.28
N LYS A 30 -12.53 6.28 18.10
CA LYS A 30 -13.11 4.94 18.19
C LYS A 30 -13.82 4.55 16.89
N GLN A 31 -14.60 5.46 16.32
CA GLN A 31 -15.27 5.23 15.04
C GLN A 31 -14.26 5.02 13.90
N ASN A 32 -13.19 5.81 13.86
CA ASN A 32 -12.09 5.63 12.91
C ASN A 32 -11.49 4.21 12.98
N PHE A 33 -11.21 3.71 14.19
CA PHE A 33 -10.69 2.37 14.38
C PHE A 33 -11.68 1.29 13.95
N VAL A 34 -12.92 1.41 14.41
CA VAL A 34 -13.98 0.44 14.12
C VAL A 34 -14.24 0.36 12.63
N GLU A 35 -14.29 1.48 11.93
CA GLU A 35 -14.49 1.50 10.48
C GLU A 35 -13.36 0.77 9.76
N ALA A 36 -12.10 1.12 10.04
CA ALA A 36 -10.95 0.47 9.40
C ALA A 36 -10.95 -1.05 9.63
N MET A 37 -11.17 -1.50 10.87
CA MET A 37 -11.22 -2.91 11.21
C MET A 37 -12.40 -3.62 10.55
N THR A 38 -13.57 -2.98 10.50
CA THR A 38 -14.78 -3.53 9.90
C THR A 38 -14.61 -3.69 8.39
N VAL A 39 -14.06 -2.69 7.70
CA VAL A 39 -13.77 -2.78 6.27
C VAL A 39 -12.82 -3.93 5.98
N MET A 40 -11.74 -4.06 6.75
CA MET A 40 -10.80 -5.18 6.57
C MET A 40 -11.46 -6.54 6.82
N LEU A 41 -12.27 -6.66 7.88
CA LEU A 41 -13.02 -7.87 8.17
C LEU A 41 -14.02 -8.21 7.06
N ILE A 42 -14.74 -7.23 6.51
CA ILE A 42 -15.66 -7.45 5.37
C ILE A 42 -14.89 -7.98 4.17
N ILE A 43 -13.74 -7.37 3.82
CA ILE A 43 -12.90 -7.83 2.71
C ILE A 43 -12.46 -9.27 2.94
N LEU A 44 -11.91 -9.58 4.12
CA LEU A 44 -11.42 -10.94 4.44
C LEU A 44 -12.56 -11.96 4.44
N CYS A 45 -13.71 -11.65 5.04
CA CYS A 45 -14.86 -12.55 5.05
C CYS A 45 -15.43 -12.78 3.64
N ALA A 46 -15.56 -11.72 2.84
CA ALA A 46 -16.06 -11.82 1.47
C ALA A 46 -15.12 -12.66 0.60
N LEU A 47 -13.81 -12.49 0.73
CA LEU A 47 -12.82 -13.28 0.00
C LEU A 47 -12.76 -14.72 0.51
N TRP A 48 -12.57 -14.91 1.81
CA TRP A 48 -12.16 -16.22 2.35
C TRP A 48 -13.30 -17.04 2.95
N LEU A 49 -14.35 -16.42 3.47
CA LEU A 49 -15.51 -17.18 4.00
C LEU A 49 -16.64 -17.31 2.98
N VAL A 50 -16.61 -16.53 1.89
CA VAL A 50 -17.65 -16.55 0.85
C VAL A 50 -17.10 -16.94 -0.51
N ALA A 51 -16.19 -16.15 -1.10
CA ALA A 51 -15.68 -16.47 -2.45
C ALA A 51 -14.89 -17.78 -2.48
N TYR A 52 -14.03 -18.06 -1.50
CA TYR A 52 -13.27 -19.31 -1.48
C TYR A 52 -14.17 -20.57 -1.39
N PRO A 53 -15.05 -20.73 -0.38
CA PRO A 53 -15.84 -21.96 -0.25
C PRO A 53 -16.81 -22.16 -1.41
N PHE A 54 -17.58 -21.11 -1.74
CA PHE A 54 -18.68 -21.26 -2.69
C PHE A 54 -18.24 -20.98 -4.13
N GLY A 55 -17.42 -19.96 -4.34
CA GLY A 55 -16.98 -19.52 -5.66
C GLY A 55 -15.82 -20.33 -6.24
N VAL A 56 -14.87 -20.75 -5.41
CA VAL A 56 -13.67 -21.49 -5.84
C VAL A 56 -13.85 -23.00 -5.64
N VAL A 57 -14.11 -23.45 -4.41
CA VAL A 57 -14.24 -24.89 -4.10
C VAL A 57 -15.52 -25.49 -4.73
N MET A 58 -16.69 -24.87 -4.50
CA MET A 58 -17.96 -25.34 -5.08
C MET A 58 -18.21 -24.84 -6.52
N LYS A 59 -17.33 -24.00 -7.08
CA LYS A 59 -17.39 -23.48 -8.46
C LYS A 59 -18.68 -22.71 -8.82
N ILE A 60 -19.33 -22.08 -7.84
CA ILE A 60 -20.54 -21.28 -8.05
C ILE A 60 -20.15 -19.89 -8.59
N LYS A 61 -20.14 -19.74 -9.92
CA LYS A 61 -19.74 -18.49 -10.61
C LYS A 61 -20.49 -17.24 -10.12
N ALA A 62 -21.78 -17.37 -9.79
CA ALA A 62 -22.60 -16.26 -9.29
C ALA A 62 -22.05 -15.65 -8.00
N VAL A 63 -21.43 -16.47 -7.13
CA VAL A 63 -20.79 -15.97 -5.90
C VAL A 63 -19.58 -15.11 -6.21
N ASN A 64 -18.74 -15.51 -7.17
CA ASN A 64 -17.58 -14.70 -7.58
C ASN A 64 -18.03 -13.34 -8.13
N SER A 65 -19.09 -13.32 -8.95
CA SER A 65 -19.69 -12.07 -9.44
C SER A 65 -20.23 -11.21 -8.30
N GLY A 66 -20.94 -11.81 -7.35
CA GLY A 66 -21.51 -11.09 -6.20
C GLY A 66 -20.43 -10.51 -5.27
N VAL A 67 -19.38 -11.27 -4.96
CA VAL A 67 -18.25 -10.80 -4.15
C VAL A 67 -17.46 -9.71 -4.89
N ASN A 68 -17.21 -9.86 -6.18
CA ASN A 68 -16.55 -8.81 -6.97
C ASN A 68 -17.37 -7.51 -6.98
N LEU A 69 -18.69 -7.60 -7.16
CA LEU A 69 -19.56 -6.43 -7.08
C LEU A 69 -19.49 -5.77 -5.70
N LEU A 70 -19.53 -6.56 -4.62
CA LEU A 70 -19.38 -6.04 -3.25
C LEU A 70 -18.04 -5.33 -3.04
N LEU A 71 -16.93 -5.89 -3.54
CA LEU A 71 -15.60 -5.27 -3.45
C LEU A 71 -15.51 -3.97 -4.26
N VAL A 72 -16.14 -3.92 -5.44
CA VAL A 72 -16.22 -2.70 -6.26
C VAL A 72 -17.04 -1.62 -5.55
N LEU A 73 -18.20 -1.98 -4.99
CA LEU A 73 -19.03 -1.04 -4.21
C LEU A 73 -18.30 -0.57 -2.94
N GLY A 74 -17.58 -1.47 -2.28
CA GLY A 74 -16.67 -1.14 -1.18
C GLY A 74 -15.61 -0.13 -1.62
N GLY A 75 -14.90 -0.40 -2.72
CA GLY A 75 -13.92 0.53 -3.30
C GLY A 75 -14.52 1.89 -3.61
N ALA A 76 -15.75 1.94 -4.17
CA ALA A 76 -16.46 3.19 -4.43
C ALA A 76 -16.81 3.94 -3.13
N TYR A 77 -17.27 3.23 -2.08
CA TYR A 77 -17.47 3.81 -0.76
C TYR A 77 -16.17 4.43 -0.22
N LEU A 78 -15.07 3.69 -0.26
CA LEU A 78 -13.77 4.13 0.24
C LEU A 78 -13.26 5.37 -0.48
N LEU A 79 -13.44 5.46 -1.80
CA LEU A 79 -12.91 6.56 -2.61
C LEU A 79 -13.81 7.80 -2.65
N PHE A 80 -15.12 7.63 -2.60
CA PHE A 80 -16.06 8.73 -2.85
C PHE A 80 -16.95 9.09 -1.66
N VAL A 81 -17.22 8.14 -0.75
CA VAL A 81 -18.13 8.36 0.37
C VAL A 81 -17.36 8.63 1.66
N ALA A 82 -16.42 7.76 2.03
CA ALA A 82 -15.66 7.90 3.28
C ALA A 82 -14.93 9.24 3.42
N PRO A 83 -14.22 9.78 2.40
CA PRO A 83 -13.54 11.06 2.52
C PRO A 83 -14.52 12.22 2.81
N PHE A 84 -15.70 12.18 2.19
CA PHE A 84 -16.74 13.18 2.39
C PHE A 84 -17.38 13.10 3.77
N LEU A 85 -17.64 11.88 4.26
CA LEU A 85 -18.18 11.65 5.60
C LEU A 85 -17.21 12.15 6.67
N HIS A 86 -15.93 11.79 6.55
CA HIS A 86 -14.88 12.15 7.51
C HIS A 86 -14.37 13.58 7.38
N LYS A 87 -14.74 14.30 6.32
CA LYS A 87 -14.18 15.61 5.96
C LYS A 87 -12.67 15.55 5.76
N ASP A 88 -12.20 14.49 5.13
CA ASP A 88 -10.79 14.37 4.77
C ASP A 88 -10.41 15.38 3.70
N THR A 89 -9.21 15.93 3.85
CA THR A 89 -8.57 16.69 2.78
C THR A 89 -7.83 15.75 1.83
N ALA A 90 -7.62 16.19 0.59
CA ALA A 90 -6.74 15.48 -0.35
C ALA A 90 -5.33 15.26 0.23
N GLN A 91 -4.84 16.23 1.01
CA GLN A 91 -3.53 16.16 1.67
C GLN A 91 -3.47 15.05 2.71
N SER A 92 -4.54 14.84 3.50
CA SER A 92 -4.67 13.68 4.40
C SER A 92 -4.51 12.36 3.67
N TRP A 93 -4.85 12.29 2.39
CA TRP A 93 -4.67 11.11 1.56
C TRP A 93 -3.32 11.06 0.83
N GLY A 94 -2.46 12.07 1.04
CA GLY A 94 -1.21 12.23 0.32
C GLY A 94 -1.37 12.66 -1.14
N LEU A 95 -2.55 13.14 -1.51
CA LEU A 95 -2.89 13.67 -2.83
C LEU A 95 -2.65 15.17 -2.91
N GLY A 96 -2.39 15.66 -4.11
CA GLY A 96 -2.29 17.08 -4.42
C GLY A 96 -3.61 17.83 -4.21
N ASN A 97 -3.51 19.15 -4.11
CA ASN A 97 -4.66 20.03 -4.07
C ASN A 97 -4.48 21.13 -5.12
N PRO A 98 -5.39 21.27 -6.11
CA PRO A 98 -5.30 22.30 -7.15
C PRO A 98 -5.19 23.73 -6.60
N ILE A 99 -5.86 24.03 -5.49
CA ILE A 99 -5.80 25.36 -4.84
C ILE A 99 -4.39 25.60 -4.28
N GLN A 100 -3.83 24.60 -3.59
CA GLN A 100 -2.47 24.68 -3.06
C GLN A 100 -1.44 24.75 -4.19
N TYR A 101 -1.61 23.97 -5.26
CA TYR A 101 -0.80 24.06 -6.47
C TYR A 101 -0.82 25.48 -7.03
N GLY A 102 -2.01 26.09 -7.18
CA GLY A 102 -2.18 27.48 -7.58
C GLY A 102 -1.39 28.44 -6.69
N HIS A 103 -1.44 28.27 -5.37
CA HIS A 103 -0.63 29.07 -4.46
C HIS A 103 0.88 28.85 -4.62
N LEU A 104 1.33 27.61 -4.85
CA LEU A 104 2.74 27.30 -5.07
C LEU A 104 3.29 27.99 -6.32
N ILE A 105 2.52 28.03 -7.42
CA ILE A 105 2.94 28.65 -8.68
C ILE A 105 2.72 30.17 -8.73
N THR A 106 1.97 30.75 -7.79
CA THR A 106 1.70 32.20 -7.74
C THR A 106 2.47 32.95 -6.66
N ARG A 107 2.67 32.34 -5.48
CA ARG A 107 3.19 33.04 -4.27
C ARG A 107 4.58 32.60 -3.81
N GLY A 108 5.14 31.52 -4.36
CA GLY A 108 6.48 31.03 -3.97
C GLY A 108 7.64 31.86 -4.55
N PRO A 109 8.90 31.55 -4.17
CA PRO A 109 10.08 32.08 -4.84
C PRO A 109 10.07 31.76 -6.34
N LEU A 110 10.56 32.68 -7.18
CA LEU A 110 10.49 32.57 -8.65
C LEU A 110 11.02 31.23 -9.17
N ILE A 111 12.20 30.80 -8.71
CA ILE A 111 12.82 29.54 -9.13
C ILE A 111 11.89 28.35 -8.79
N ARG A 112 11.34 28.32 -7.57
CA ARG A 112 10.43 27.24 -7.15
C ARG A 112 9.16 27.21 -8.00
N ARG A 113 8.58 28.38 -8.29
CA ARG A 113 7.39 28.52 -9.15
C ARG A 113 7.65 27.97 -10.54
N VAL A 114 8.75 28.40 -11.17
CA VAL A 114 9.15 27.96 -12.51
C VAL A 114 9.39 26.45 -12.53
N MET A 115 10.12 25.90 -11.55
CA MET A 115 10.39 24.47 -11.48
C MET A 115 9.11 23.63 -11.33
N ILE A 116 8.18 24.05 -10.47
CA ILE A 116 6.88 23.36 -10.29
C ILE A 116 6.06 23.44 -11.57
N LEU A 117 5.97 24.63 -12.19
CA LEU A 117 5.23 24.84 -13.42
C LEU A 117 5.78 23.97 -14.55
N LEU A 118 7.08 24.04 -14.81
CA LEU A 118 7.75 23.22 -15.84
C LEU A 118 7.55 21.74 -15.57
N SER A 119 7.77 21.26 -14.34
CA SER A 119 7.58 19.85 -14.00
C SER A 119 6.14 19.39 -14.24
N SER A 120 5.15 20.20 -13.83
CA SER A 120 3.74 19.87 -14.02
C SER A 120 3.32 19.86 -15.50
N ILE A 121 3.83 20.80 -16.31
CA ILE A 121 3.60 20.82 -17.76
C ILE A 121 4.27 19.61 -18.42
N THR A 122 5.51 19.29 -18.04
CA THR A 122 6.22 18.11 -18.56
C THR A 122 5.46 16.83 -18.25
N VAL A 123 4.97 16.64 -17.02
CA VAL A 123 4.15 15.49 -16.65
C VAL A 123 2.85 15.47 -17.45
N PHE A 124 2.14 16.60 -17.53
CA PHE A 124 0.87 16.70 -18.25
C PHE A 124 1.01 16.37 -19.75
N VAL A 125 1.97 17.01 -20.43
CA VAL A 125 2.22 16.80 -21.86
C VAL A 125 2.76 15.40 -22.12
N GLY A 126 3.70 14.93 -21.30
CA GLY A 126 4.27 13.59 -21.42
C GLY A 126 3.22 12.49 -21.29
N LEU A 127 2.33 12.59 -20.30
CA LEU A 127 1.24 11.62 -20.13
C LEU A 127 0.23 11.65 -21.28
N ASN A 128 -0.07 12.83 -21.85
CA ASN A 128 -0.93 12.93 -23.03
C ASN A 128 -0.29 12.27 -24.26
N ILE A 129 1.01 12.49 -24.49
CA ILE A 129 1.75 11.84 -25.59
C ILE A 129 1.71 10.32 -25.42
N VAL A 130 2.03 9.82 -24.22
CA VAL A 130 2.02 8.38 -23.92
C VAL A 130 0.60 7.81 -24.08
N ASN A 131 -0.43 8.50 -23.57
CA ASN A 131 -1.82 8.09 -23.73
C ASN A 131 -2.21 7.92 -25.20
N TYR A 132 -1.83 8.90 -26.04
CA TYR A 132 -2.13 8.86 -27.46
C TYR A 132 -1.38 7.70 -28.17
N GLN A 133 -0.07 7.60 -27.94
CA GLN A 133 0.78 6.58 -28.56
C GLN A 133 0.44 5.16 -28.11
N GLN A 134 -0.03 5.00 -26.86
CA GLN A 134 -0.35 3.73 -26.24
C GLN A 134 -1.86 3.51 -26.07
N TRP A 135 -2.68 4.20 -26.87
CA TRP A 135 -4.13 4.21 -26.72
C TRP A 135 -4.74 2.81 -26.67
N TYR A 136 -4.26 1.89 -27.51
CA TYR A 136 -4.69 0.49 -27.49
C TYR A 136 -4.66 -0.11 -26.08
N HIS A 137 -3.55 0.10 -25.36
CA HIS A 137 -3.38 -0.40 -24.00
C HIS A 137 -4.23 0.36 -22.99
N VAL A 138 -4.38 1.69 -23.14
CA VAL A 138 -5.26 2.51 -22.30
C VAL A 138 -6.72 2.07 -22.43
N ALA A 139 -7.23 1.98 -23.66
CA ALA A 139 -8.61 1.57 -23.94
C ALA A 139 -8.88 0.14 -23.44
N ARG A 140 -7.90 -0.77 -23.58
CA ARG A 140 -7.98 -2.12 -23.03
C ARG A 140 -8.00 -2.11 -21.50
N PHE A 141 -7.14 -1.31 -20.86
CA PHE A 141 -7.07 -1.19 -19.41
C PHE A 141 -8.41 -0.73 -18.82
N PHE A 142 -9.01 0.31 -19.41
CA PHE A 142 -10.32 0.83 -18.99
C PHE A 142 -11.51 0.02 -19.51
N GLN A 143 -11.27 -1.12 -20.19
CA GLN A 143 -12.31 -1.98 -20.77
C GLN A 143 -13.29 -1.20 -21.66
N MET A 144 -12.81 -0.17 -22.36
CA MET A 144 -13.64 0.75 -23.13
C MET A 144 -14.40 0.03 -24.25
N GLN A 145 -13.82 -1.02 -24.84
CA GLN A 145 -14.49 -1.82 -25.86
C GLN A 145 -15.68 -2.59 -25.30
N ALA A 146 -15.53 -3.15 -24.08
CA ALA A 146 -16.62 -3.84 -23.40
C ALA A 146 -17.72 -2.84 -23.03
N LEU A 147 -17.35 -1.66 -22.52
CA LEU A 147 -18.29 -0.59 -22.22
C LEU A 147 -19.08 -0.15 -23.47
N ALA A 148 -18.39 0.08 -24.58
CA ALA A 148 -19.01 0.44 -25.86
C ALA A 148 -20.02 -0.62 -26.32
N ARG A 149 -19.64 -1.91 -26.25
CA ARG A 149 -20.55 -3.02 -26.60
C ARG A 149 -21.75 -3.12 -25.66
N THR A 150 -21.58 -2.87 -24.37
CA THR A 150 -22.69 -2.84 -23.40
C THR A 150 -23.72 -1.76 -23.74
N PHE A 151 -23.28 -0.64 -24.31
CA PHE A 151 -24.17 0.41 -24.84
C PHE A 151 -24.62 0.18 -26.29
N GLY A 152 -24.39 -1.02 -26.85
CA GLY A 152 -24.82 -1.38 -28.21
C GLY A 152 -24.00 -0.73 -29.33
N LEU A 153 -22.84 -0.13 -29.03
CA LEU A 153 -21.99 0.50 -30.03
C LEU A 153 -21.12 -0.55 -30.75
N SER A 154 -21.19 -0.58 -32.08
CA SER A 154 -20.39 -1.47 -32.94
C SER A 154 -19.02 -0.89 -33.32
N VAL A 155 -18.55 0.11 -32.58
CA VAL A 155 -17.28 0.80 -32.86
C VAL A 155 -16.09 0.02 -32.30
N ASP A 156 -14.99 0.01 -33.05
CA ASP A 156 -13.70 -0.43 -32.55
C ASP A 156 -13.02 0.74 -31.84
N VAL A 157 -13.07 0.74 -30.50
CA VAL A 157 -12.51 1.83 -29.70
C VAL A 157 -10.99 1.90 -29.80
N TYR A 158 -10.33 0.80 -30.19
CA TYR A 158 -8.88 0.75 -30.30
C TYR A 158 -8.36 1.58 -31.47
N GLN A 159 -9.18 1.80 -32.50
CA GLN A 159 -8.83 2.57 -33.70
C GLN A 159 -9.19 4.07 -33.58
N TRP A 160 -9.74 4.50 -32.45
CA TRP A 160 -10.15 5.90 -32.25
C TRP A 160 -9.07 6.96 -32.52
N PRO A 161 -7.76 6.76 -32.23
CA PRO A 161 -6.72 7.73 -32.58
C PRO A 161 -6.62 8.01 -34.08
N HIS A 162 -7.08 7.08 -34.93
CA HIS A 162 -6.97 7.16 -36.39
C HIS A 162 -8.26 7.64 -37.08
N HIS A 163 -9.35 7.88 -36.32
CA HIS A 163 -10.65 8.24 -36.88
C HIS A 163 -11.23 9.47 -36.20
N PHE A 164 -11.92 10.32 -36.97
CA PHE A 164 -12.72 11.43 -36.45
C PHE A 164 -14.16 10.94 -36.18
N PRO A 165 -14.77 11.26 -35.02
CA PRO A 165 -14.29 12.15 -33.94
C PRO A 165 -13.49 11.44 -32.83
N GLY A 166 -13.18 10.15 -32.97
CA GLY A 166 -12.44 9.36 -31.96
C GLY A 166 -11.15 10.01 -31.48
N VAL A 167 -10.39 10.66 -32.37
CA VAL A 167 -9.16 11.38 -32.03
C VAL A 167 -9.39 12.50 -31.00
N ILE A 168 -10.51 13.24 -31.10
CA ILE A 168 -10.88 14.27 -30.12
C ILE A 168 -11.12 13.62 -28.76
N PHE A 169 -11.83 12.49 -28.73
CA PHE A 169 -12.08 11.77 -27.49
C PHE A 169 -10.77 11.33 -26.83
N VAL A 170 -9.83 10.74 -27.59
CA VAL A 170 -8.54 10.29 -27.08
C VAL A 170 -7.74 11.44 -26.47
N PHE A 171 -7.70 12.59 -27.14
CA PHE A 171 -7.04 13.79 -26.61
C PHE A 171 -7.73 14.33 -25.36
N PHE A 172 -9.05 14.46 -25.38
CA PHE A 172 -9.80 14.99 -24.23
C PHE A 172 -9.68 14.06 -23.01
N PHE A 173 -9.86 12.75 -23.21
CA PHE A 173 -9.68 11.74 -22.17
C PHE A 173 -8.26 11.78 -21.60
N GLY A 174 -7.26 11.79 -22.48
CA GLY A 174 -5.85 11.93 -22.08
C GLY A 174 -5.59 13.20 -21.28
N ALA A 175 -6.18 14.33 -21.69
CA ALA A 175 -6.03 15.62 -21.02
C ALA A 175 -6.65 15.60 -19.63
N VAL A 176 -7.86 15.03 -19.47
CA VAL A 176 -8.52 14.91 -18.17
C VAL A 176 -7.70 14.04 -17.21
N ILE A 177 -7.28 12.85 -17.64
CA ILE A 177 -6.50 11.94 -16.78
C ILE A 177 -5.13 12.54 -16.44
N SER A 178 -4.46 13.15 -17.42
CA SER A 178 -3.16 13.79 -17.20
C SER A 178 -3.27 15.00 -16.27
N ALA A 179 -4.35 15.77 -16.35
CA ALA A 179 -4.62 16.88 -15.44
C ALA A 179 -4.86 16.39 -14.00
N LEU A 180 -5.63 15.32 -13.84
CA LEU A 180 -5.86 14.71 -12.53
C LEU A 180 -4.54 14.26 -11.90
N ILE A 181 -3.67 13.60 -12.66
CA ILE A 181 -2.36 13.16 -12.15
C ILE A 181 -1.47 14.36 -11.85
N ALA A 182 -1.27 15.25 -12.84
CA ALA A 182 -0.35 16.36 -12.74
C ALA A 182 -0.75 17.35 -11.64
N PHE A 183 -2.04 17.69 -11.49
CA PHE A 183 -2.48 18.78 -10.61
C PHE A 183 -3.22 18.31 -9.34
N CYS A 184 -3.75 17.09 -9.33
CA CYS A 184 -4.53 16.57 -8.20
C CYS A 184 -3.86 15.38 -7.48
N ALA A 185 -3.00 14.59 -8.14
CA ALA A 185 -2.32 13.47 -7.49
C ALA A 185 -0.98 13.87 -6.86
N ILE A 186 -0.20 14.71 -7.55
CA ILE A 186 1.15 15.08 -7.11
C ILE A 186 1.11 16.20 -6.07
N ARG A 187 1.68 15.93 -4.89
CA ARG A 187 1.95 16.95 -3.86
C ARG A 187 3.31 17.62 -4.06
N TYR A 188 3.36 18.67 -4.87
CA TYR A 188 4.61 19.40 -5.16
C TYR A 188 5.21 20.14 -3.96
N ASP A 189 4.41 20.43 -2.94
CA ASP A 189 4.85 21.09 -1.71
C ASP A 189 5.87 20.23 -0.93
N ASN A 190 5.66 18.91 -0.91
CA ASN A 190 6.47 17.98 -0.12
C ASN A 190 7.15 16.87 -0.95
N PHE A 191 6.98 16.83 -2.28
CA PHE A 191 7.48 15.75 -3.14
C PHE A 191 8.95 15.42 -2.92
N HIS A 192 9.83 16.42 -2.92
CA HIS A 192 11.26 16.19 -2.73
C HIS A 192 11.58 15.56 -1.36
N THR A 193 10.96 16.05 -0.28
CA THR A 193 11.16 15.50 1.07
C THR A 193 10.66 14.07 1.15
N ALA A 194 9.43 13.83 0.68
CA ALA A 194 8.84 12.50 0.66
C ALA A 194 9.66 11.52 -0.19
N PHE A 195 10.06 11.93 -1.40
CA PHE A 195 10.87 11.13 -2.32
C PHE A 195 12.28 10.84 -1.77
N ARG A 196 12.89 11.79 -1.06
CA ARG A 196 14.16 11.55 -0.38
C ARG A 196 14.02 10.49 0.71
N THR A 197 13.03 10.62 1.59
CA THR A 197 12.80 9.64 2.66
C THR A 197 12.44 8.28 2.08
N ALA A 198 11.63 8.27 1.04
CA ALA A 198 11.31 7.11 0.23
C ALA A 198 12.55 6.37 -0.27
N MET A 199 13.49 7.07 -0.91
CA MET A 199 14.73 6.47 -1.42
C MET A 199 15.68 6.00 -0.31
N ILE A 200 15.73 6.70 0.83
CA ILE A 200 16.50 6.26 2.01
C ILE A 200 16.01 4.89 2.50
N VAL A 201 14.70 4.61 2.39
CA VAL A 201 14.12 3.31 2.74
C VAL A 201 14.31 2.30 1.60
N ALA A 202 14.07 2.71 0.35
CA ALA A 202 14.06 1.82 -0.80
C ALA A 202 15.46 1.27 -1.15
N LEU A 203 16.51 2.11 -1.09
CA LEU A 203 17.86 1.68 -1.50
C LEU A 203 18.41 0.53 -0.65
N PRO A 204 18.36 0.56 0.69
CA PRO A 204 18.74 -0.60 1.51
C PRO A 204 17.95 -1.86 1.17
N LEU A 205 16.63 -1.72 0.94
CA LEU A 205 15.78 -2.87 0.58
C LEU A 205 16.13 -3.43 -0.80
N LEU A 206 16.46 -2.59 -1.78
CA LEU A 206 16.98 -3.05 -3.07
C LEU A 206 18.28 -3.83 -2.93
N ILE A 207 19.20 -3.37 -2.07
CA ILE A 207 20.44 -4.08 -1.78
C ILE A 207 20.11 -5.46 -1.20
N VAL A 208 19.19 -5.54 -0.23
CA VAL A 208 18.74 -6.82 0.32
C VAL A 208 18.19 -7.73 -0.77
N ILE A 209 17.31 -7.23 -1.65
CA ILE A 209 16.73 -7.99 -2.77
C ILE A 209 17.82 -8.57 -3.67
N PHE A 210 18.79 -7.75 -4.10
CA PHE A 210 19.86 -8.19 -4.99
C PHE A 210 20.83 -9.16 -4.31
N VAL A 211 21.22 -8.89 -3.07
CA VAL A 211 22.10 -9.79 -2.29
C VAL A 211 21.40 -11.12 -2.06
N SER A 212 20.10 -11.12 -1.71
CA SER A 212 19.33 -12.35 -1.55
C SER A 212 19.21 -13.14 -2.85
N ALA A 213 19.02 -12.48 -4.00
CA ALA A 213 18.98 -13.15 -5.29
C ALA A 213 20.34 -13.78 -5.65
N TYR A 214 21.44 -13.07 -5.38
CA TYR A 214 22.80 -13.58 -5.58
C TYR A 214 23.13 -14.76 -4.65
N ILE A 215 22.81 -14.68 -3.36
CA ILE A 215 23.03 -15.79 -2.42
C ILE A 215 22.25 -17.04 -2.87
N GLN A 216 21.04 -16.85 -3.40
CA GLN A 216 20.19 -17.96 -3.83
C GLN A 216 20.65 -18.62 -5.13
N ARG A 217 21.08 -17.84 -6.13
CA ARG A 217 21.30 -18.35 -7.51
C ARG A 217 22.66 -17.97 -8.11
N GLY A 218 23.55 -17.36 -7.34
CA GLY A 218 24.82 -16.82 -7.82
C GLY A 218 24.62 -15.76 -8.91
N THR A 219 25.53 -15.71 -9.88
CA THR A 219 25.45 -14.80 -11.03
C THR A 219 24.28 -15.10 -11.96
N GLY A 220 23.73 -16.31 -11.92
CA GLY A 220 22.55 -16.72 -12.69
C GLY A 220 21.30 -15.88 -12.41
N ALA A 221 21.21 -15.27 -11.22
CA ALA A 221 20.11 -14.38 -10.84
C ALA A 221 19.92 -13.19 -11.78
N PHE A 222 20.99 -12.75 -12.46
CA PHE A 222 21.01 -11.51 -13.23
C PHE A 222 21.01 -11.72 -14.74
N GLN A 223 21.11 -12.98 -15.21
CA GLN A 223 21.21 -13.28 -16.65
C GLN A 223 19.96 -12.88 -17.44
N GLN A 224 18.80 -12.88 -16.80
CA GLN A 224 17.53 -12.48 -17.41
C GLN A 224 17.19 -11.01 -17.16
N LEU A 225 17.99 -10.28 -16.37
CA LEU A 225 17.72 -8.89 -16.06
C LEU A 225 18.07 -8.00 -17.26
N SER A 226 17.03 -7.58 -17.98
CA SER A 226 17.15 -6.49 -18.95
C SER A 226 16.82 -5.17 -18.26
N PHE A 227 17.74 -4.21 -18.32
CA PHE A 227 17.52 -2.87 -17.75
C PHE A 227 16.29 -2.19 -18.35
N SER A 228 16.06 -2.33 -19.66
CA SER A 228 14.89 -1.73 -20.32
C SER A 228 13.58 -2.36 -19.86
N ARG A 229 13.53 -3.69 -19.75
CA ARG A 229 12.37 -4.41 -19.21
C ARG A 229 12.12 -4.06 -17.74
N TRP A 230 13.18 -4.05 -16.93
CA TRP A 230 13.11 -3.67 -15.53
C TRP A 230 12.59 -2.24 -15.37
N ALA A 231 13.14 -1.27 -16.11
CA ALA A 231 12.71 0.12 -16.06
C ALA A 231 11.24 0.26 -16.48
N LEU A 232 10.83 -0.39 -17.58
CA LEU A 232 9.42 -0.42 -18.02
C LEU A 232 8.51 -1.04 -16.94
N GLY A 233 8.97 -2.11 -16.29
CA GLY A 233 8.29 -2.73 -15.15
C GLY A 233 8.10 -1.73 -14.01
N VAL A 234 9.19 -1.09 -13.56
CA VAL A 234 9.15 -0.08 -12.50
C VAL A 234 8.14 1.00 -12.83
N PHE A 235 8.23 1.63 -14.02
CA PHE A 235 7.33 2.71 -14.43
C PHE A 235 5.87 2.25 -14.54
N GLY A 236 5.62 1.06 -15.09
CA GLY A 236 4.27 0.50 -15.14
C GLY A 236 3.68 0.24 -13.75
N TYR A 237 4.50 -0.25 -12.83
CA TYR A 237 4.08 -0.50 -11.45
C TYR A 237 3.97 0.75 -10.59
N ILE A 238 4.45 1.94 -11.01
CA ILE A 238 4.19 3.17 -10.26
C ILE A 238 2.70 3.42 -10.16
N PHE A 239 1.97 3.24 -11.26
CA PHE A 239 0.52 3.42 -11.29
C PHE A 239 -0.18 2.38 -10.41
N TRP A 240 0.20 1.10 -10.53
CA TRP A 240 -0.39 0.05 -9.69
C TRP A 240 -0.07 0.24 -8.21
N GLY A 241 1.18 0.59 -7.91
CA GLY A 241 1.64 0.97 -6.59
C GLY A 241 0.86 2.15 -6.05
N PHE A 242 0.60 3.19 -6.84
CA PHE A 242 -0.24 4.32 -6.45
C PHE A 242 -1.66 3.86 -6.05
N VAL A 243 -2.31 3.01 -6.85
CA VAL A 243 -3.65 2.48 -6.55
C VAL A 243 -3.65 1.64 -5.27
N GLN A 244 -2.67 0.76 -5.10
CA GLN A 244 -2.56 -0.04 -3.87
C GLN A 244 -2.28 0.85 -2.65
N GLN A 245 -1.40 1.83 -2.77
CA GLN A 245 -1.10 2.75 -1.67
C GLN A 245 -2.27 3.69 -1.35
N LEU A 246 -3.15 3.99 -2.32
CA LEU A 246 -4.38 4.73 -2.09
C LEU A 246 -5.31 3.99 -1.11
N LEU A 247 -5.34 2.66 -1.18
CA LEU A 247 -6.07 1.85 -0.21
C LEU A 247 -5.33 1.78 1.13
N PHE A 248 -4.04 1.42 1.13
CA PHE A 248 -3.35 1.05 2.36
C PHE A 248 -2.74 2.22 3.11
N SER A 249 -1.98 3.08 2.43
CA SER A 249 -1.34 4.23 3.05
C SER A 249 -2.29 5.41 3.19
N SER A 250 -3.18 5.62 2.21
CA SER A 250 -4.19 6.69 2.27
C SER A 250 -5.40 6.28 3.09
N TYR A 251 -6.28 5.38 2.63
CA TYR A 251 -7.51 5.07 3.39
C TYR A 251 -7.23 4.45 4.78
N PHE A 252 -6.66 3.25 4.83
CA PHE A 252 -6.40 2.56 6.11
C PHE A 252 -5.43 3.36 6.98
N GLY A 253 -4.34 3.86 6.39
CA GLY A 253 -3.37 4.69 7.10
C GLY A 253 -4.00 5.96 7.69
N THR A 254 -4.97 6.59 7.03
CA THR A 254 -5.71 7.76 7.56
C THR A 254 -6.61 7.36 8.71
N ARG A 255 -7.46 6.34 8.54
CA ARG A 255 -8.34 5.89 9.62
C ARG A 255 -7.54 5.48 10.85
N PHE A 256 -6.50 4.66 10.69
CA PHE A 256 -5.68 4.21 11.80
C PHE A 256 -4.86 5.34 12.45
N ARG A 257 -4.23 6.25 11.70
CA ARG A 257 -3.47 7.34 12.34
C ARG A 257 -4.37 8.36 13.05
N LYS A 258 -5.63 8.48 12.66
CA LYS A 258 -6.62 9.31 13.37
C LYS A 258 -7.25 8.58 14.56
N ALA A 259 -7.32 7.25 14.51
CA ALA A 259 -7.82 6.41 15.60
C ALA A 259 -6.98 6.46 16.89
N PHE A 260 -5.75 6.94 16.84
CA PHE A 260 -4.86 6.98 17.99
C PHE A 260 -4.23 8.36 18.14
N ALA A 261 -4.28 8.93 19.35
CA ALA A 261 -3.60 10.18 19.67
C ALA A 261 -2.06 10.00 19.65
N PRO A 262 -1.25 11.07 19.64
CA PRO A 262 0.16 10.97 20.00
C PRO A 262 0.35 10.29 21.36
N SER A 263 1.55 9.76 21.61
CA SER A 263 1.90 9.29 22.95
C SER A 263 2.65 10.37 23.72
N ASN A 264 2.14 10.71 24.91
CA ASN A 264 2.83 11.61 25.84
C ASN A 264 3.74 10.86 26.82
N SER A 265 3.72 9.53 26.81
CA SER A 265 4.56 8.72 27.70
C SER A 265 6.04 8.82 27.29
N PRO A 266 6.96 9.17 28.21
CA PRO A 266 8.40 9.12 27.96
C PRO A 266 8.88 7.72 27.54
N ALA A 267 8.21 6.67 28.04
CA ALA A 267 8.52 5.28 27.70
C ALA A 267 8.17 4.92 26.25
N ASN A 268 7.50 5.81 25.49
CA ASN A 268 7.21 5.61 24.07
C ASN A 268 8.46 5.67 23.18
N ARG A 269 9.54 6.30 23.67
CA ARG A 269 10.80 6.44 22.92
C ARG A 269 11.94 5.78 23.68
N VAL A 270 12.88 5.23 22.93
CA VAL A 270 14.17 4.74 23.41
C VAL A 270 15.24 5.38 22.54
N THR A 271 16.21 6.02 23.16
CA THR A 271 17.25 6.82 22.49
C THR A 271 18.65 6.36 22.92
N GLY A 272 19.67 6.79 22.17
CA GLY A 272 21.07 6.51 22.51
C GLY A 272 21.47 5.05 22.33
N GLU A 273 22.39 4.57 23.16
CA GLU A 273 22.94 3.20 23.07
C GLU A 273 21.87 2.11 23.23
N GLU A 274 20.89 2.34 24.11
CA GLU A 274 19.77 1.43 24.34
C GLU A 274 18.91 1.22 23.08
N GLN A 275 18.78 2.25 22.23
CA GLN A 275 18.07 2.11 20.96
C GLN A 275 18.78 1.10 20.05
N ILE A 276 20.11 1.18 19.95
CA ILE A 276 20.91 0.30 19.10
C ILE A 276 20.83 -1.13 19.63
N LYS A 277 21.03 -1.33 20.94
CA LYS A 277 20.92 -2.65 21.59
C LYS A 277 19.57 -3.30 21.33
N LYS A 278 18.47 -2.56 21.53
CA LYS A 278 17.12 -3.08 21.25
C LYS A 278 16.92 -3.38 19.79
N SER A 279 17.37 -2.52 18.88
CA SER A 279 17.27 -2.76 17.43
C SER A 279 18.01 -4.03 17.01
N LEU A 280 19.24 -4.24 17.53
CA LEU A 280 19.99 -5.48 17.31
C LEU A 280 19.26 -6.70 17.86
N LEU A 281 18.67 -6.59 19.06
CA LEU A 281 17.90 -7.66 19.68
C LEU A 281 16.67 -8.03 18.83
N PHE A 282 15.95 -7.05 18.27
CA PHE A 282 14.86 -7.31 17.31
C PHE A 282 15.37 -8.01 16.04
N GLY A 283 16.55 -7.63 15.53
CA GLY A 283 17.18 -8.32 14.40
C GLY A 283 17.48 -9.79 14.71
N LEU A 284 18.10 -10.06 15.86
CA LEU A 284 18.40 -11.42 16.33
C LEU A 284 17.11 -12.25 16.50
N TRP A 285 16.09 -11.69 17.14
CA TRP A 285 14.80 -12.35 17.30
C TRP A 285 14.11 -12.62 15.95
N GLY A 286 14.13 -11.66 15.03
CA GLY A 286 13.56 -11.83 13.69
C GLY A 286 14.21 -13.01 12.96
N ALA A 287 15.54 -13.09 12.98
CA ALA A 287 16.27 -14.21 12.40
C ALA A 287 15.95 -15.54 13.11
N LEU A 288 16.01 -15.57 14.44
CA LEU A 288 15.78 -16.79 15.22
C LEU A 288 14.36 -17.34 15.03
N VAL A 289 13.33 -16.47 15.07
CA VAL A 289 11.94 -16.87 14.84
C VAL A 289 11.77 -17.41 13.42
N ALA A 290 12.32 -16.76 12.41
CA ALA A 290 12.23 -17.22 11.02
C ALA A 290 12.95 -18.54 10.79
N ILE A 291 14.13 -18.74 11.40
CA ILE A 291 14.85 -20.02 11.39
C ILE A 291 14.01 -21.10 12.03
N SER A 292 13.58 -20.92 13.29
CA SER A 292 12.77 -21.91 14.00
C SER A 292 11.49 -22.25 13.24
N PHE A 293 10.76 -21.24 12.75
CA PHE A 293 9.52 -21.45 12.00
C PHE A 293 9.74 -22.22 10.71
N THR A 294 10.72 -21.83 9.89
CA THR A 294 11.03 -22.51 8.63
C THR A 294 11.47 -23.95 8.87
N CYS A 295 12.29 -24.19 9.89
CA CYS A 295 12.79 -25.53 10.21
C CYS A 295 11.69 -26.46 10.71
N ILE A 296 10.80 -25.97 11.57
CA ILE A 296 9.62 -26.70 12.02
C ILE A 296 8.70 -27.00 10.83
N SER A 297 8.46 -26.01 9.97
CA SER A 297 7.59 -26.15 8.79
C SER A 297 8.12 -27.21 7.81
N ILE A 298 9.42 -27.17 7.49
CA ILE A 298 10.07 -28.18 6.65
C ILE A 298 9.97 -29.57 7.29
N SER A 299 10.21 -29.65 8.61
CA SER A 299 10.16 -30.93 9.33
C SER A 299 8.75 -31.53 9.35
N ILE A 300 7.71 -30.70 9.48
CA ILE A 300 6.31 -31.15 9.44
C ILE A 300 5.93 -31.57 8.02
N ALA A 301 6.28 -30.78 7.00
CA ALA A 301 5.84 -31.00 5.63
C ALA A 301 6.59 -32.15 4.93
N TYR A 302 7.89 -32.28 5.19
CA TYR A 302 8.78 -33.18 4.43
C TYR A 302 9.54 -34.18 5.32
N GLY A 303 9.32 -34.14 6.64
CA GLY A 303 10.03 -34.95 7.61
C GLY A 303 11.40 -34.39 7.99
N THR A 304 11.95 -34.87 9.10
CA THR A 304 13.25 -34.41 9.65
C THR A 304 14.46 -34.72 8.77
N LYS A 305 14.31 -35.61 7.78
CA LYS A 305 15.35 -35.98 6.82
C LYS A 305 15.43 -35.04 5.60
N ALA A 306 14.50 -34.10 5.48
CA ALA A 306 14.41 -33.19 4.33
C ALA A 306 15.58 -32.19 4.23
N ILE A 307 16.32 -31.98 5.32
CA ILE A 307 17.55 -31.18 5.33
C ILE A 307 18.72 -32.15 5.54
N PRO A 308 19.29 -32.71 4.46
CA PRO A 308 20.06 -33.95 4.51
C PRO A 308 21.50 -33.78 5.01
N SER A 309 22.02 -32.55 5.10
CA SER A 309 23.41 -32.30 5.49
C SER A 309 23.58 -31.03 6.30
N LEU A 310 24.66 -30.98 7.11
CA LEU A 310 25.05 -29.81 7.89
C LEU A 310 25.30 -28.59 7.00
N THR A 311 25.83 -28.79 5.79
CA THR A 311 26.06 -27.71 4.83
C THR A 311 24.76 -27.03 4.40
N VAL A 312 23.71 -27.80 4.12
CA VAL A 312 22.39 -27.25 3.77
C VAL A 312 21.77 -26.51 4.96
N TRP A 313 21.96 -27.03 6.18
CA TRP A 313 21.55 -26.35 7.41
C TRP A 313 22.22 -24.99 7.59
N VAL A 314 23.55 -24.93 7.44
CA VAL A 314 24.31 -23.69 7.56
C VAL A 314 23.89 -22.68 6.49
N GLN A 315 23.69 -23.13 5.25
CA GLN A 315 23.20 -22.28 4.16
C GLN A 315 21.80 -21.71 4.45
N LEU A 316 20.87 -22.55 4.93
CA LEU A 316 19.52 -22.12 5.30
C LEU A 316 19.54 -21.09 6.43
N ILE A 317 20.30 -21.35 7.49
CA ILE A 317 20.45 -20.44 8.64
C ILE A 317 21.06 -19.12 8.20
N LEU A 318 22.14 -19.15 7.42
CA LEU A 318 22.80 -17.96 6.91
C LEU A 318 21.83 -17.14 6.06
N TRP A 319 21.10 -17.80 5.16
CA TRP A 319 20.13 -17.15 4.28
C TRP A 319 18.99 -16.48 5.06
N LEU A 320 18.37 -17.21 5.99
CA LEU A 320 17.30 -16.66 6.84
C LEU A 320 17.82 -15.52 7.73
N THR A 321 19.06 -15.62 8.22
CA THR A 321 19.66 -14.54 9.01
C THR A 321 19.87 -13.29 8.16
N VAL A 322 20.48 -13.41 6.98
CA VAL A 322 20.73 -12.28 6.07
C VAL A 322 19.44 -11.57 5.68
N PHE A 323 18.33 -12.31 5.54
CA PHE A 323 17.04 -11.72 5.17
C PHE A 323 16.28 -11.13 6.37
N PHE A 324 16.09 -11.90 7.44
CA PHE A 324 15.21 -11.53 8.55
C PHE A 324 15.90 -10.66 9.61
N PHE A 325 17.23 -10.71 9.75
CA PHE A 325 17.95 -9.85 10.69
C PHE A 325 17.83 -8.36 10.34
N PRO A 326 18.13 -7.90 9.10
CA PRO A 326 17.98 -6.49 8.75
C PRO A 326 16.53 -6.01 8.89
N MET A 327 15.56 -6.87 8.54
CA MET A 327 14.13 -6.59 8.65
C MET A 327 13.71 -6.39 10.12
N GLY A 328 14.12 -7.30 11.01
CA GLY A 328 13.91 -7.17 12.45
C GLY A 328 14.62 -5.94 13.02
N PHE A 329 15.86 -5.67 12.61
CA PHE A 329 16.62 -4.50 13.06
C PHE A 329 15.92 -3.19 12.69
N ILE A 330 15.47 -3.04 11.45
CA ILE A 330 14.74 -1.85 10.96
C ILE A 330 13.43 -1.69 11.74
N TYR A 331 12.69 -2.78 11.96
CA TYR A 331 11.49 -2.76 12.80
C TYR A 331 11.81 -2.25 14.22
N GLY A 332 12.85 -2.81 14.85
CA GLY A 332 13.30 -2.41 16.19
C GLY A 332 13.74 -0.95 16.28
N TYR A 333 14.40 -0.43 15.24
CA TYR A 333 14.81 0.96 15.14
C TYR A 333 13.61 1.92 15.17
N PHE A 334 12.60 1.65 14.32
CA PHE A 334 11.39 2.46 14.28
C PHE A 334 10.51 2.28 15.52
N TYR A 335 10.44 1.07 16.06
CA TYR A 335 9.80 0.79 17.34
C TYR A 335 10.39 1.63 18.47
N CYS A 336 11.72 1.72 18.55
CA CYS A 336 12.39 2.55 19.55
C CYS A 336 12.16 4.06 19.33
N LYS A 337 12.02 4.49 18.07
CA LYS A 337 11.78 5.90 17.73
C LYS A 337 10.40 6.38 18.18
N ASP A 338 9.37 5.57 17.94
CA ASP A 338 8.00 5.85 18.38
C ASP A 338 7.17 4.56 18.42
N LYS A 339 7.04 3.96 19.60
CA LYS A 339 6.35 2.67 19.78
C LYS A 339 4.90 2.72 19.33
N LYS A 340 4.18 3.78 19.67
CA LYS A 340 2.76 3.93 19.34
C LYS A 340 2.56 4.08 17.83
N ARG A 341 3.36 4.93 17.17
CA ARG A 341 3.33 5.04 15.70
C ARG A 341 3.67 3.73 15.03
N MET A 342 4.66 3.00 15.57
CA MET A 342 5.02 1.68 15.07
C MET A 342 3.88 0.68 15.17
N LEU A 343 3.16 0.64 16.30
CA LEU A 343 1.97 -0.22 16.45
C LEU A 343 0.90 0.10 15.40
N VAL A 344 0.61 1.38 15.19
CA VAL A 344 -0.38 1.82 14.19
C VAL A 344 0.08 1.46 12.78
N ALA A 345 1.38 1.58 12.49
CA ALA A 345 1.95 1.18 11.21
C ALA A 345 1.85 -0.34 11.00
N THR A 346 2.15 -1.14 12.02
CA THR A 346 2.00 -2.60 12.01
C THR A 346 0.57 -3.03 11.73
N LEU A 347 -0.41 -2.40 12.39
CA LEU A 347 -1.81 -2.69 12.16
C LEU A 347 -2.25 -2.30 10.75
N SER A 348 -1.94 -1.09 10.31
CA SER A 348 -2.30 -0.61 8.96
C SER A 348 -1.65 -1.44 7.85
N ALA A 349 -0.38 -1.80 8.02
CA ALA A 349 0.34 -2.64 7.06
C ALA A 349 -0.18 -4.07 7.05
N SER A 350 -0.74 -4.57 8.16
CA SER A 350 -1.34 -5.91 8.17
C SER A 350 -2.55 -5.99 7.24
N CYS A 351 -3.27 -4.89 7.02
CA CYS A 351 -4.32 -4.83 5.99
C CYS A 351 -3.75 -5.02 4.57
N PHE A 352 -2.54 -4.51 4.32
CA PHE A 352 -1.84 -4.72 3.05
C PHE A 352 -1.26 -6.13 2.91
N GLY A 353 -0.73 -6.72 3.99
CA GLY A 353 -0.25 -8.09 3.95
C GLY A 353 -1.37 -9.10 3.71
N MET A 354 -2.45 -9.02 4.47
CA MET A 354 -3.46 -10.08 4.55
C MET A 354 -4.38 -10.21 3.32
N ILE A 355 -4.40 -9.21 2.44
CA ILE A 355 -5.05 -9.34 1.12
C ILE A 355 -4.32 -10.36 0.22
N HIS A 356 -3.02 -10.59 0.47
CA HIS A 356 -2.17 -11.52 -0.28
C HIS A 356 -2.02 -12.88 0.41
N ILE A 357 -2.93 -13.26 1.30
CA ILE A 357 -2.80 -14.45 2.16
C ILE A 357 -2.75 -15.79 1.38
N ASP A 358 -3.08 -15.78 0.08
CA ASP A 358 -2.81 -16.88 -0.85
C ASP A 358 -1.32 -17.08 -1.16
N SER A 359 -0.48 -16.07 -0.92
CA SER A 359 0.98 -16.09 -1.16
C SER A 359 1.73 -15.59 0.08
N TYR A 360 2.11 -16.49 0.99
CA TYR A 360 2.76 -16.11 2.26
C TYR A 360 4.08 -15.36 2.09
N GLY A 361 4.84 -15.64 1.02
CA GLY A 361 6.03 -14.87 0.68
C GLY A 361 5.69 -13.42 0.37
N LEU A 362 4.62 -13.20 -0.40
CA LEU A 362 4.14 -11.86 -0.71
C LEU A 362 3.54 -11.18 0.53
N VAL A 363 2.82 -11.90 1.39
CA VAL A 363 2.35 -11.37 2.70
C VAL A 363 3.53 -10.82 3.50
N ALA A 364 4.60 -11.59 3.66
CA ALA A 364 5.74 -11.19 4.46
C ALA A 364 6.40 -9.91 3.91
N VAL A 365 6.60 -9.85 2.59
CA VAL A 365 7.22 -8.70 1.93
C VAL A 365 6.32 -7.47 2.00
N THR A 366 5.04 -7.59 1.62
CA THR A 366 4.09 -6.47 1.61
C THR A 366 3.76 -5.97 3.00
N TRP A 367 3.69 -6.87 4.00
CA TRP A 367 3.51 -6.47 5.40
C TRP A 367 4.72 -5.69 5.89
N MET A 368 5.93 -6.23 5.78
CA MET A 368 7.13 -5.57 6.31
C MET A 368 7.45 -4.25 5.57
N LEU A 369 7.35 -4.23 4.25
CA LEU A 369 7.48 -2.99 3.47
C LEU A 369 6.36 -2.01 3.86
N GLY A 370 5.13 -2.49 3.95
CA GLY A 370 3.97 -1.69 4.35
C GLY A 370 4.16 -1.02 5.71
N ILE A 371 4.79 -1.70 6.68
CA ILE A 371 5.06 -1.12 8.00
C ILE A 371 5.94 0.12 7.87
N VAL A 372 7.06 0.02 7.14
CA VAL A 372 7.98 1.14 7.00
C VAL A 372 7.35 2.27 6.19
N LEU A 373 6.67 1.93 5.09
CA LEU A 373 5.99 2.91 4.24
C LEU A 373 4.91 3.66 5.00
N VAL A 374 4.01 2.95 5.68
CA VAL A 374 2.94 3.57 6.47
C VAL A 374 3.53 4.37 7.62
N TYR A 375 4.53 3.83 8.34
CA TYR A 375 5.21 4.56 9.41
C TYR A 375 5.66 5.91 8.89
N VAL A 376 6.45 5.96 7.80
CA VAL A 376 6.97 7.19 7.20
C VAL A 376 5.83 8.11 6.74
N PHE A 377 4.83 7.56 6.06
CA PHE A 377 3.70 8.29 5.45
C PHE A 377 2.77 8.96 6.46
N MET A 378 2.75 8.50 7.72
CA MET A 378 1.95 9.15 8.76
C MET A 378 2.34 10.62 9.01
N GLU A 379 3.62 10.97 8.80
CA GLU A 379 4.09 12.35 8.91
C GLU A 379 3.73 13.17 7.67
N GLU A 380 3.11 14.33 7.86
CA GLU A 380 2.65 15.21 6.78
C GLU A 380 3.75 15.59 5.78
N LYS A 381 4.98 15.81 6.25
CA LYS A 381 6.13 16.14 5.39
C LYS A 381 6.53 15.01 4.42
N ASN A 382 6.15 13.77 4.70
CA ASN A 382 6.45 12.60 3.86
C ASN A 382 5.20 12.05 3.17
N ARG A 383 4.03 12.61 3.45
CA ARG A 383 2.75 12.11 2.96
C ARG A 383 2.55 12.53 1.51
N ASN A 384 3.03 11.70 0.60
CA ASN A 384 2.97 11.93 -0.84
C ASN A 384 2.75 10.60 -1.57
N LEU A 385 1.55 10.41 -2.11
CA LEU A 385 1.14 9.13 -2.64
C LEU A 385 1.90 8.73 -3.90
N VAL A 386 2.27 9.71 -4.72
CA VAL A 386 3.08 9.48 -5.93
C VAL A 386 4.48 9.03 -5.56
N ALA A 387 5.12 9.66 -4.58
CA ALA A 387 6.43 9.22 -4.09
C ALA A 387 6.38 7.78 -3.54
N LEU A 388 5.32 7.41 -2.84
CA LEU A 388 5.11 6.03 -2.38
C LEU A 388 4.85 5.07 -3.54
N GLY A 389 4.09 5.49 -4.55
CA GLY A 389 3.89 4.73 -5.79
C GLY A 389 5.22 4.42 -6.49
N PHE A 390 6.15 5.38 -6.53
CA PHE A 390 7.51 5.17 -7.04
C PHE A 390 8.27 4.09 -6.27
N ILE A 391 8.28 4.14 -4.94
CA ILE A 391 8.97 3.11 -4.14
C ILE A 391 8.33 1.75 -4.36
N HIS A 392 7.01 1.71 -4.34
CA HIS A 392 6.27 0.47 -4.53
C HIS A 392 6.60 -0.12 -5.90
N GLY A 393 6.59 0.69 -6.97
CA GLY A 393 6.97 0.23 -8.29
C GLY A 393 8.42 -0.24 -8.37
N LEU A 394 9.34 0.52 -7.77
CA LEU A 394 10.76 0.18 -7.74
C LEU A 394 11.01 -1.14 -7.02
N LEU A 395 10.52 -1.28 -5.80
CA LEU A 395 10.72 -2.49 -4.98
C LEU A 395 9.90 -3.66 -5.49
N GLY A 396 8.63 -3.45 -5.83
CA GLY A 396 7.73 -4.48 -6.34
C GLY A 396 8.20 -5.05 -7.67
N SER A 397 8.56 -4.21 -8.65
CA SER A 397 9.08 -4.71 -9.92
C SER A 397 10.44 -5.39 -9.77
N THR A 398 11.34 -4.87 -8.93
CA THR A 398 12.64 -5.51 -8.71
C THR A 398 12.48 -6.85 -7.99
N PHE A 399 11.63 -6.91 -6.97
CA PHE A 399 11.33 -8.16 -6.27
C PHE A 399 10.66 -9.17 -7.21
N GLY A 400 9.74 -8.73 -8.08
CA GLY A 400 9.07 -9.57 -9.06
C GLY A 400 10.01 -10.15 -10.09
N GLU A 401 10.89 -9.34 -10.66
CA GLU A 401 11.89 -9.82 -11.64
C GLU A 401 12.89 -10.80 -11.00
N MET A 402 13.20 -10.61 -9.70
CA MET A 402 14.16 -11.45 -8.99
C MET A 402 13.56 -12.72 -8.39
N PHE A 403 12.28 -12.75 -8.06
CA PHE A 403 11.68 -13.81 -7.24
C PHE A 403 10.32 -14.30 -7.74
N SER A 404 9.87 -13.96 -8.95
CA SER A 404 8.62 -14.49 -9.52
C SER A 404 8.80 -15.16 -10.88
N LYS A 405 7.92 -16.12 -11.19
CA LYS A 405 7.78 -16.80 -12.50
C LYS A 405 9.10 -17.43 -12.97
N GLY A 406 9.33 -17.54 -14.29
CA GLY A 406 10.51 -18.20 -14.89
C GLY A 406 11.88 -17.58 -14.55
N SER A 407 11.90 -16.54 -13.72
CA SER A 407 13.10 -15.91 -13.16
C SER A 407 13.31 -16.26 -11.68
N ALA A 408 12.31 -16.84 -11.02
CA ALA A 408 12.39 -17.39 -9.68
C ALA A 408 13.19 -18.69 -9.68
N GLY A 409 14.18 -18.78 -8.79
CA GLY A 409 14.76 -20.08 -8.44
C GLY A 409 13.83 -20.87 -7.53
N VAL A 410 14.40 -21.50 -6.51
CA VAL A 410 13.65 -22.27 -5.49
C VAL A 410 12.60 -21.43 -4.72
N LEU A 411 12.75 -20.10 -4.72
CA LEU A 411 11.82 -19.15 -4.10
C LEU A 411 11.04 -18.45 -5.20
N ASN A 412 9.92 -19.07 -5.58
CA ASN A 412 8.91 -18.43 -6.41
C ASN A 412 7.86 -17.79 -5.50
N VAL A 413 7.75 -16.47 -5.59
CA VAL A 413 6.71 -15.69 -4.92
C VAL A 413 5.67 -15.32 -5.96
N ASP A 414 4.47 -15.88 -5.80
CA ASP A 414 3.35 -15.52 -6.65
C ASP A 414 2.76 -14.18 -6.29
N TYR A 415 2.53 -13.39 -7.34
CA TYR A 415 1.93 -12.07 -7.30
C TYR A 415 0.42 -12.19 -7.50
N SER A 416 -0.24 -12.66 -6.46
CA SER A 416 -1.65 -12.98 -6.49
C SER A 416 -2.41 -12.26 -5.36
N VAL A 417 -3.71 -12.08 -5.59
CA VAL A 417 -4.63 -11.41 -4.66
C VAL A 417 -5.92 -12.19 -4.65
N GLY A 418 -6.27 -12.73 -3.49
CA GLY A 418 -7.56 -13.35 -3.25
C GLY A 418 -7.65 -14.81 -3.68
N PRO A 419 -8.79 -15.44 -3.40
CA PRO A 419 -8.96 -16.89 -3.37
C PRO A 419 -8.92 -17.56 -4.74
N TRP A 420 -9.17 -16.82 -5.82
CA TRP A 420 -9.25 -17.34 -7.18
C TRP A 420 -7.89 -17.70 -7.79
N ASN A 421 -6.78 -17.38 -7.12
CA ASN A 421 -5.44 -17.75 -7.56
C ASN A 421 -4.88 -18.99 -6.86
N VAL A 422 -5.67 -19.65 -6.00
CA VAL A 422 -5.25 -20.89 -5.35
C VAL A 422 -5.27 -22.02 -6.39
N GLU A 423 -4.10 -22.54 -6.74
CA GLU A 423 -3.93 -23.56 -7.79
C GLU A 423 -4.61 -24.89 -7.44
N GLU A 424 -4.50 -25.32 -6.17
CA GLU A 424 -5.09 -26.55 -5.65
C GLU A 424 -6.07 -26.26 -4.51
N PRO A 425 -7.35 -25.94 -4.81
CA PRO A 425 -8.32 -25.59 -3.78
C PRO A 425 -8.66 -26.77 -2.86
N THR A 426 -8.37 -26.62 -1.56
CA THR A 426 -8.76 -27.57 -0.51
C THR A 426 -9.31 -26.82 0.70
N TRP A 427 -10.18 -27.47 1.49
CA TRP A 427 -10.70 -26.87 2.72
C TRP A 427 -9.61 -26.48 3.73
N GLY A 428 -8.45 -27.13 3.68
CA GLY A 428 -7.30 -26.82 4.53
C GLY A 428 -6.75 -25.39 4.32
N VAL A 429 -6.92 -24.82 3.12
CA VAL A 429 -6.50 -23.44 2.83
C VAL A 429 -7.22 -22.40 3.70
N LEU A 430 -8.42 -22.71 4.20
CA LEU A 430 -9.18 -21.80 5.06
C LEU A 430 -8.64 -21.66 6.48
N VAL A 431 -7.79 -22.57 6.95
CA VAL A 431 -7.32 -22.57 8.35
C VAL A 431 -6.64 -21.25 8.70
N ILE A 432 -5.68 -20.79 7.90
CA ILE A 432 -4.93 -19.56 8.16
C ILE A 432 -5.81 -18.30 8.00
N PRO A 433 -6.59 -18.12 6.92
CA PRO A 433 -7.56 -17.02 6.82
C PRO A 433 -8.55 -16.94 7.97
N VAL A 434 -9.10 -18.07 8.44
CA VAL A 434 -10.02 -18.09 9.59
C VAL A 434 -9.30 -17.64 10.87
N ILE A 435 -8.09 -18.13 11.13
CA ILE A 435 -7.29 -17.68 12.27
C ILE A 435 -7.04 -16.17 12.20
N VAL A 436 -6.67 -15.64 11.04
CA VAL A 436 -6.46 -14.21 10.83
C VAL A 436 -7.75 -13.43 11.12
N ILE A 437 -8.90 -13.84 10.60
CA ILE A 437 -10.19 -13.20 10.87
C ILE A 437 -10.49 -13.20 12.37
N VAL A 438 -10.29 -14.31 13.07
CA VAL A 438 -10.48 -14.41 14.52
C VAL A 438 -9.56 -13.44 15.28
N VAL A 439 -8.31 -13.30 14.84
CA VAL A 439 -7.37 -12.32 15.43
C VAL A 439 -7.86 -10.89 15.23
N TYR A 440 -8.33 -10.53 14.03
CA TYR A 440 -8.89 -9.19 13.77
C TYR A 440 -10.14 -8.91 14.61
N VAL A 441 -11.04 -9.90 14.74
CA VAL A 441 -12.22 -9.81 15.62
C VAL A 441 -11.79 -9.63 17.07
N PHE A 442 -10.81 -10.40 17.55
CA PHE A 442 -10.29 -10.28 18.91
C PHE A 442 -9.68 -8.90 19.17
N ILE A 443 -8.91 -8.36 18.23
CA ILE A 443 -8.34 -6.99 18.30
C ILE A 443 -9.48 -5.97 18.38
N LEU A 444 -10.49 -6.08 17.52
CA LEU A 444 -11.65 -5.18 17.49
C LEU A 444 -12.42 -5.19 18.82
N ILE A 445 -12.76 -6.38 19.32
CA ILE A 445 -13.49 -6.54 20.59
C ILE A 445 -12.66 -6.01 21.76
N THR A 446 -11.35 -6.31 21.79
CA THR A 446 -10.46 -5.85 22.85
C THR A 446 -10.36 -4.33 22.85
N TYR A 447 -10.23 -3.71 21.68
CA TYR A 447 -10.23 -2.26 21.54
C TYR A 447 -11.56 -1.66 22.02
N LEU A 448 -12.70 -2.20 21.60
CA LEU A 448 -14.02 -1.71 22.03
C LEU A 448 -14.23 -1.76 23.55
N LYS A 449 -13.66 -2.76 24.22
CA LYS A 449 -13.75 -2.95 25.67
C LYS A 449 -12.76 -2.11 26.47
N LYS A 450 -11.55 -1.87 25.94
CA LYS A 450 -10.43 -1.31 26.71
C LYS A 450 -9.99 0.08 26.26
N ALA A 451 -10.34 0.52 25.06
CA ALA A 451 -9.95 1.83 24.58
C ALA A 451 -10.73 2.90 25.37
N PRO A 452 -10.04 3.80 26.09
CA PRO A 452 -10.70 4.93 26.72
C PRO A 452 -11.38 5.76 25.63
N GLU A 453 -12.58 6.26 25.90
CA GLU A 453 -13.15 7.33 25.09
C GLU A 453 -12.20 8.51 25.21
N ALA A 454 -11.55 8.89 24.10
CA ALA A 454 -10.63 10.01 24.13
C ALA A 454 -11.46 11.26 24.42
N ASN A 455 -11.06 12.06 25.41
CA ASN A 455 -11.61 13.40 25.59
C ASN A 455 -11.28 14.19 24.31
N GLU A 456 -12.27 14.33 23.44
CA GLU A 456 -12.20 15.18 22.26
C GLU A 456 -12.18 16.61 22.80
N THR A 457 -10.99 17.21 22.85
CA THR A 457 -10.89 18.63 23.16
C THR A 457 -11.49 19.36 21.97
N ASP A 458 -12.65 19.98 22.16
CA ASP A 458 -13.18 20.97 21.24
C ASP A 458 -12.07 21.99 21.03
N GLY A 459 -11.46 21.97 19.85
CA GLY A 459 -10.40 22.91 19.48
C GLY A 459 -10.99 24.31 19.45
N THR A 460 -10.89 25.03 20.57
CA THR A 460 -11.20 26.46 20.67
C THR A 460 -10.15 27.28 19.94
#